data_AF-A0A959EP06-F1
#
_entry.id   AF-A0A959EP06-F1
#
_cell.length_a   1.000
_cell.length_b   1.000
_cell.length_c   1.000
_cell.angle_alpha   90.00
_cell.angle_beta   90.00
_cell.angle_gamma   90.00
#
_symmetry.space_group_name_H-M   'P 1'
#
loop_
_entity.id
_entity.type
_entity.pdbx_description
1 polymer ?
#
loop_
_entity_poly.entity_id
_entity_poly.type
_entity_poly.pdbx_seq_one_letter_code
_entity_poly.pdbx_strand_id
1 'polypeptide(L)'
;MKWLKLYLKLAVLAGFLLPLSAAAQQNSNWLRNLSEGMGEPVNGYNDLNPEIAANGNMVHTAWLTWIGTNKQLNYRRSTNNGLTWNSKITLLDNDIDYDNRYRRMAVSGNYVHLIASRNLGTIRELVYFRSSDGGASFETPEVLYSTPYSIYNLHIDAQGNKVRIFMTEDCHFCVPNKWLYLLKSDDNGANFETKLIKEDANGTFSDFTGLTIAGQNLYLLYLESIGYWANYDFELHLLSSPDGGENFIDQVISEPAMSGQHHAFPLHDSNNGYNPKIAADGNRVWAVWSGWDETNTPTVFVRHSPDA
;
A
#
# COMPACT_ATOMS: atom_id res chain seq x y z
N MET A 1 10.51 -89.08 28.06
CA MET A 1 9.16 -89.53 27.66
C MET A 1 8.16 -88.71 28.47
N LYS A 2 7.19 -87.96 27.97
CA LYS A 2 6.53 -87.80 26.66
C LYS A 2 6.26 -86.31 26.39
N TRP A 3 6.17 -85.97 25.11
CA TRP A 3 5.83 -84.69 24.49
C TRP A 3 4.35 -84.28 24.67
N LEU A 4 3.99 -82.98 24.58
CA LEU A 4 3.15 -82.40 23.50
C LEU A 4 2.88 -80.87 23.64
N LYS A 5 3.37 -80.11 22.64
CA LYS A 5 2.85 -78.92 21.91
C LYS A 5 1.90 -77.90 22.57
N LEU A 6 2.21 -76.60 22.39
CA LEU A 6 1.21 -75.57 22.08
C LEU A 6 1.73 -74.57 21.03
N TYR A 7 0.82 -74.17 20.13
CA TYR A 7 1.04 -73.62 18.79
C TYR A 7 1.41 -72.12 18.74
N LEU A 8 2.29 -71.78 17.80
CA LEU A 8 2.54 -70.42 17.30
C LEU A 8 1.41 -70.02 16.32
N LYS A 9 0.81 -68.84 16.47
CA LYS A 9 0.08 -68.16 15.40
C LYS A 9 0.66 -66.77 15.19
N LEU A 10 1.23 -66.56 13.99
CA LEU A 10 1.58 -65.25 13.47
C LEU A 10 0.31 -64.42 13.25
N ALA A 11 0.34 -63.16 13.66
CA ALA A 11 -0.54 -62.12 13.15
C ALA A 11 0.33 -61.08 12.44
N VAL A 12 0.17 -60.98 11.12
CA VAL A 12 0.76 -59.92 10.29
C VAL A 12 -0.09 -58.67 10.51
N LEU A 13 0.49 -57.63 11.11
CA LEU A 13 -0.13 -56.32 11.21
C LEU A 13 0.30 -55.50 9.98
N ALA A 14 -0.60 -55.37 9.00
CA ALA A 14 -0.44 -54.44 7.89
C ALA A 14 -0.55 -53.01 8.43
N GLY A 15 0.57 -52.30 8.48
CA GLY A 15 0.61 -50.88 8.82
C GLY A 15 -0.01 -50.06 7.68
N PHE A 16 -1.20 -49.51 7.92
CA PHE A 16 -1.71 -48.40 7.10
C PHE A 16 -0.84 -47.17 7.39
N LEU A 17 0.07 -46.87 6.47
CA LEU A 17 0.68 -45.55 6.36
C LEU A 17 -0.40 -44.60 5.83
N LEU A 18 -1.06 -43.88 6.72
CA LEU A 18 -1.78 -42.66 6.33
C LEU A 18 -0.74 -41.62 5.92
N PRO A 19 -0.89 -40.95 4.76
CA PRO A 19 -0.06 -39.78 4.49
C PRO A 19 -0.45 -38.71 5.52
N LEU A 20 0.50 -38.32 6.38
CA LEU A 20 0.39 -37.06 7.09
C LEU A 20 0.46 -35.95 6.03
N SER A 21 -0.68 -35.41 5.61
CA SER A 21 -0.69 -34.05 5.13
C SER A 21 -0.47 -33.17 6.36
N ALA A 22 0.62 -32.42 6.36
CA ALA A 22 0.86 -31.38 7.35
C ALA A 22 -0.17 -30.27 7.12
N ALA A 23 -1.36 -30.40 7.69
CA ALA A 23 -2.25 -29.25 7.82
C ALA A 23 -1.54 -28.28 8.78
N ALA A 24 -1.16 -27.10 8.27
CA ALA A 24 -0.59 -26.05 9.09
C ALA A 24 -1.52 -25.79 10.30
N GLN A 25 -0.99 -25.96 11.51
CA GLN A 25 -1.74 -25.79 12.73
C GLN A 25 -2.20 -24.32 12.82
N GLN A 26 -3.49 -24.09 12.58
CA GLN A 26 -4.15 -22.80 12.77
C GLN A 26 -4.18 -22.50 14.28
N ASN A 27 -3.12 -21.87 14.79
CA ASN A 27 -2.96 -21.59 16.23
C ASN A 27 -3.87 -20.47 16.76
N SER A 28 -4.71 -19.86 15.91
CA SER A 28 -5.64 -18.80 16.31
C SER A 28 -6.91 -18.81 15.47
N ASN A 29 -8.05 -18.57 16.12
CA ASN A 29 -9.33 -18.35 15.42
C ASN A 29 -9.31 -17.09 14.54
N TRP A 30 -8.31 -16.22 14.69
CA TRP A 30 -8.12 -14.97 13.96
C TRP A 30 -7.13 -15.08 12.81
N LEU A 31 -6.38 -16.18 12.72
CA LEU A 31 -5.40 -16.40 11.66
C LEU A 31 -6.09 -17.03 10.45
N ARG A 32 -5.89 -16.46 9.25
CA ARG A 32 -6.32 -17.05 7.98
C ARG A 32 -5.26 -16.75 6.93
N ASN A 33 -4.94 -17.74 6.11
CA ASN A 33 -4.11 -17.51 4.91
C ASN A 33 -5.06 -17.11 3.77
N LEU A 34 -5.03 -15.84 3.36
CA LEU A 34 -5.89 -15.31 2.31
C LEU A 34 -5.39 -15.59 0.89
N SER A 35 -4.14 -16.00 0.69
CA SER A 35 -3.61 -16.28 -0.64
C SER A 35 -3.84 -17.73 -1.08
N GLU A 36 -3.71 -18.69 -0.15
CA GLU A 36 -3.78 -20.13 -0.43
C GLU A 36 -4.78 -20.89 0.49
N GLY A 37 -5.29 -20.29 1.57
CA GLY A 37 -5.91 -21.00 2.69
C GLY A 37 -7.44 -21.13 2.74
N MET A 38 -8.13 -21.26 1.60
CA MET A 38 -9.60 -21.45 1.55
C MET A 38 -10.00 -22.67 0.70
N GLY A 39 -9.23 -23.76 0.77
CA GLY A 39 -9.40 -24.96 -0.07
C GLY A 39 -8.60 -24.93 -1.38
N GLU A 40 -7.80 -23.90 -1.59
CA GLU A 40 -6.85 -23.82 -2.71
C GLU A 40 -5.59 -24.66 -2.41
N PRO A 41 -4.88 -25.16 -3.43
CA PRO A 41 -3.63 -25.87 -3.22
C PRO A 41 -2.57 -24.93 -2.61
N VAL A 42 -1.85 -25.42 -1.61
CA VAL A 42 -0.64 -24.76 -1.09
C VAL A 42 0.44 -24.90 -2.15
N ASN A 43 0.74 -23.82 -2.87
CA ASN A 43 1.67 -23.85 -4.00
C ASN A 43 3.05 -23.32 -3.65
N GLY A 44 3.25 -22.84 -2.41
CA GLY A 44 4.55 -22.39 -1.92
C GLY A 44 4.97 -21.06 -2.53
N TYR A 45 3.99 -20.19 -2.85
CA TYR A 45 4.28 -18.88 -3.41
C TYR A 45 4.74 -17.89 -2.34
N ASN A 46 5.52 -16.89 -2.75
CA ASN A 46 5.89 -15.78 -1.89
C ASN A 46 4.84 -14.67 -2.03
N ASP A 47 3.95 -14.55 -1.04
CA ASP A 47 2.97 -13.46 -0.97
C ASP A 47 3.50 -12.27 -0.17
N LEU A 48 3.46 -11.08 -0.77
CA LEU A 48 4.16 -9.89 -0.27
C LEU A 48 3.31 -8.62 -0.37
N ASN A 49 3.71 -7.61 0.40
CA ASN A 49 3.13 -6.27 0.60
C ASN A 49 1.58 -6.27 0.55
N PRO A 50 0.94 -6.78 1.61
CA PRO A 50 -0.51 -6.75 1.71
C PRO A 50 -1.03 -5.32 1.86
N GLU A 51 -2.20 -5.06 1.30
CA GLU A 51 -2.98 -3.83 1.43
C GLU A 51 -4.35 -4.21 1.99
N ILE A 52 -4.92 -3.35 2.83
CA ILE A 52 -6.24 -3.56 3.43
C ILE A 52 -7.03 -2.25 3.48
N ALA A 53 -8.32 -2.33 3.19
CA ALA A 53 -9.27 -1.24 3.39
C ALA A 53 -10.60 -1.83 3.88
N ALA A 54 -11.33 -1.07 4.70
CA ALA A 54 -12.64 -1.46 5.20
C ALA A 54 -13.66 -0.36 4.96
N ASN A 55 -14.88 -0.74 4.58
CA ASN A 55 -16.01 0.17 4.46
C ASN A 55 -17.29 -0.53 4.95
N GLY A 56 -17.82 -0.08 6.09
CA GLY A 56 -18.92 -0.77 6.76
C GLY A 56 -18.55 -2.21 7.11
N ASN A 57 -19.35 -3.18 6.65
CA ASN A 57 -19.11 -4.62 6.86
C ASN A 57 -18.17 -5.25 5.82
N MET A 58 -17.76 -4.50 4.80
CA MET A 58 -16.85 -5.00 3.76
C MET A 58 -15.40 -4.79 4.17
N VAL A 59 -14.59 -5.83 3.93
CA VAL A 59 -13.13 -5.79 4.08
C VAL A 59 -12.52 -6.19 2.75
N HIS A 60 -11.62 -5.36 2.26
CA HIS A 60 -10.96 -5.51 0.97
C HIS A 60 -9.47 -5.75 1.22
N THR A 61 -8.90 -6.73 0.54
CA THR A 61 -7.45 -6.97 0.58
C THR A 61 -6.88 -7.08 -0.82
N ALA A 62 -5.63 -6.65 -0.95
CA ALA A 62 -4.83 -6.91 -2.13
C ALA A 62 -3.41 -7.30 -1.73
N TRP A 63 -2.74 -8.11 -2.55
CA TRP A 63 -1.37 -8.54 -2.31
C TRP A 63 -0.68 -8.90 -3.61
N LEU A 64 0.66 -8.96 -3.59
CA LEU A 64 1.41 -9.57 -4.69
C LEU A 64 1.70 -11.02 -4.38
N THR A 65 1.54 -11.88 -5.38
CA THR A 65 2.05 -13.24 -5.36
C THR A 65 3.23 -13.33 -6.31
N TRP A 66 4.36 -13.85 -5.82
CA TRP A 66 5.56 -14.06 -6.62
C TRP A 66 5.77 -15.56 -6.90
N ILE A 67 5.77 -15.90 -8.20
CA ILE A 67 5.88 -17.25 -8.75
C ILE A 67 7.05 -17.30 -9.73
N GLY A 68 8.26 -17.62 -9.27
CA GLY A 68 9.45 -17.67 -10.14
C GLY A 68 9.83 -16.28 -10.66
N THR A 69 9.63 -15.99 -11.95
CA THR A 69 9.77 -14.63 -12.52
C THR A 69 8.45 -13.88 -12.61
N ASN A 70 7.34 -14.58 -12.41
CA ASN A 70 6.01 -14.06 -12.62
C ASN A 70 5.47 -13.42 -11.34
N LYS A 71 4.71 -12.34 -11.49
CA LYS A 71 4.15 -11.58 -10.37
C LYS A 71 2.68 -11.31 -10.64
N GLN A 72 1.83 -11.53 -9.65
CA GLN A 72 0.40 -11.34 -9.78
C GLN A 72 -0.09 -10.36 -8.73
N LEU A 73 -0.86 -9.34 -9.15
CA LEU A 73 -1.64 -8.53 -8.24
C LEU A 73 -2.97 -9.21 -8.02
N ASN A 74 -3.18 -9.64 -6.79
CA ASN A 74 -4.37 -10.37 -6.37
C ASN A 74 -5.21 -9.53 -5.43
N TYR A 75 -6.51 -9.78 -5.47
CA TYR A 75 -7.51 -9.14 -4.66
C TYR A 75 -8.48 -10.17 -4.08
N ARG A 76 -8.94 -9.92 -2.86
CA ARG A 76 -10.01 -10.69 -2.22
C ARG A 76 -10.81 -9.78 -1.29
N ARG A 77 -12.08 -10.12 -1.06
CA ARG A 77 -12.93 -9.38 -0.12
C ARG A 77 -13.69 -10.29 0.84
N SER A 78 -14.13 -9.70 1.92
CA SER A 78 -15.15 -10.21 2.82
C SER A 78 -16.33 -9.25 2.81
N THR A 79 -17.55 -9.79 2.90
CA THR A 79 -18.79 -9.02 3.01
C THR A 79 -19.41 -9.10 4.41
N ASN A 80 -18.73 -9.74 5.36
CA ASN A 80 -19.22 -10.01 6.70
C ASN A 80 -18.14 -9.84 7.77
N ASN A 81 -17.49 -8.67 7.80
CA ASN A 81 -16.52 -8.30 8.83
C ASN A 81 -15.30 -9.24 8.93
N GLY A 82 -14.88 -9.82 7.81
CA GLY A 82 -13.73 -10.73 7.76
C GLY A 82 -14.02 -12.17 8.19
N LEU A 83 -15.29 -12.52 8.50
CA LEU A 83 -15.67 -13.87 8.93
C LEU A 83 -15.51 -14.91 7.82
N THR A 84 -15.92 -14.56 6.59
CA THR A 84 -15.73 -15.38 5.39
C THR A 84 -15.21 -14.53 4.23
N TRP A 85 -14.51 -15.16 3.30
CA TRP A 85 -13.85 -14.49 2.18
C TRP A 85 -14.32 -15.07 0.85
N ASN A 86 -14.55 -14.20 -0.13
CA ASN A 86 -14.93 -14.60 -1.49
C ASN A 86 -13.73 -15.17 -2.27
N SER A 87 -14.00 -15.66 -3.49
CA SER A 87 -12.97 -16.12 -4.42
C SER A 87 -11.91 -15.04 -4.70
N LYS A 88 -10.68 -15.48 -4.97
CA LYS A 88 -9.58 -14.59 -5.36
C LYS A 88 -9.83 -14.05 -6.76
N ILE A 89 -9.52 -12.78 -6.98
CA ILE A 89 -9.48 -12.14 -8.30
C ILE A 89 -8.03 -11.76 -8.58
N THR A 90 -7.49 -12.19 -9.72
CA THR A 90 -6.19 -11.71 -10.20
C THR A 90 -6.43 -10.51 -11.09
N LEU A 91 -6.01 -9.33 -10.64
CA LEU A 91 -6.20 -8.05 -11.32
C LEU A 91 -5.19 -7.86 -12.45
N LEU A 92 -3.96 -8.28 -12.22
CA LEU A 92 -2.88 -8.17 -13.19
C LEU A 92 -1.94 -9.37 -13.06
N ASP A 93 -1.54 -9.93 -14.20
CA ASP A 93 -0.67 -11.08 -14.32
C ASP A 93 0.58 -10.68 -15.10
N ASN A 94 1.71 -10.60 -14.39
CA ASN A 94 3.02 -10.11 -14.82
C ASN A 94 3.15 -8.60 -14.99
N ASP A 95 4.40 -8.18 -15.23
CA ASP A 95 4.78 -6.80 -15.49
C ASP A 95 4.50 -5.84 -14.33
N ILE A 96 4.65 -6.30 -13.08
CA ILE A 96 4.41 -5.47 -11.88
C ILE A 96 5.70 -5.23 -11.12
N ASP A 97 5.91 -3.98 -10.68
CA ASP A 97 6.97 -3.66 -9.75
C ASP A 97 6.63 -4.17 -8.33
N TYR A 98 7.62 -4.79 -7.67
CA TYR A 98 7.38 -5.61 -6.48
C TYR A 98 7.43 -4.82 -5.16
N ASP A 99 7.90 -3.59 -5.19
CA ASP A 99 8.09 -2.76 -4.00
C ASP A 99 6.74 -2.16 -3.55
N ASN A 100 6.60 -1.88 -2.26
CA ASN A 100 5.34 -1.41 -1.68
C ASN A 100 4.95 -0.01 -2.18
N ARG A 101 5.87 0.80 -2.69
CA ARG A 101 5.60 2.15 -3.23
C ARG A 101 4.90 2.15 -4.59
N TYR A 102 4.66 0.98 -5.16
CA TYR A 102 4.16 0.83 -6.53
C TYR A 102 2.70 0.35 -6.60
N ARG A 103 1.99 0.27 -5.47
CA ARG A 103 0.56 -0.05 -5.44
C ARG A 103 -0.14 0.55 -4.25
N ARG A 104 -1.42 0.89 -4.39
CA ARG A 104 -2.30 1.29 -3.28
C ARG A 104 -3.76 0.95 -3.57
N MET A 105 -4.56 0.93 -2.51
CA MET A 105 -6.01 0.74 -2.58
C MET A 105 -6.73 1.80 -1.75
N ALA A 106 -7.86 2.30 -2.26
CA ALA A 106 -8.81 3.12 -1.52
C ALA A 106 -10.24 2.63 -1.77
N VAL A 107 -11.13 2.86 -0.80
CA VAL A 107 -12.53 2.40 -0.87
C VAL A 107 -13.44 3.51 -0.38
N SER A 108 -14.48 3.83 -1.18
CA SER A 108 -15.51 4.79 -0.83
C SER A 108 -16.89 4.24 -1.20
N GLY A 109 -17.69 3.89 -0.18
CA GLY A 109 -18.99 3.24 -0.39
C GLY A 109 -18.84 1.91 -1.12
N ASN A 110 -19.52 1.76 -2.27
CA ASN A 110 -19.44 0.55 -3.11
C ASN A 110 -18.25 0.56 -4.08
N TYR A 111 -17.46 1.63 -4.12
CA TYR A 111 -16.36 1.74 -5.07
C TYR A 111 -15.04 1.29 -4.45
N VAL A 112 -14.34 0.42 -5.17
CA VAL A 112 -12.98 -0.03 -4.84
C VAL A 112 -12.04 0.47 -5.92
N HIS A 113 -11.00 1.17 -5.51
CA HIS A 113 -10.00 1.77 -6.37
C HIS A 113 -8.65 1.14 -6.05
N LEU A 114 -8.00 0.52 -7.04
CA LEU A 114 -6.60 0.11 -6.92
C LEU A 114 -5.78 0.75 -8.02
N ILE A 115 -4.55 1.08 -7.68
CA ILE A 115 -3.54 1.53 -8.64
C ILE A 115 -2.30 0.67 -8.51
N ALA A 116 -1.62 0.46 -9.63
CA ALA A 116 -0.33 -0.20 -9.68
C ALA A 116 0.58 0.39 -10.76
N SER A 117 1.88 0.34 -10.52
CA SER A 117 2.87 0.59 -11.56
C SER A 117 3.14 -0.69 -12.35
N ARG A 118 2.91 -0.61 -13.66
CA ARG A 118 3.20 -1.67 -14.63
C ARG A 118 4.52 -1.37 -15.35
N ASN A 119 5.35 -2.40 -15.48
CA ASN A 119 6.70 -2.36 -16.04
C ASN A 119 6.78 -3.22 -17.30
N LEU A 120 6.74 -2.55 -18.46
CA LEU A 120 6.84 -3.16 -19.78
C LEU A 120 8.26 -3.04 -20.37
N GLY A 121 9.29 -3.09 -19.51
CA GLY A 121 10.68 -2.94 -19.94
C GLY A 121 11.09 -1.48 -20.10
N THR A 122 10.83 -0.89 -21.27
CA THR A 122 11.18 0.52 -21.58
C THR A 122 10.08 1.53 -21.29
N ILE A 123 8.89 1.04 -20.93
CA ILE A 123 7.72 1.87 -20.61
C ILE A 123 7.25 1.51 -19.20
N ARG A 124 6.86 2.53 -18.43
CA ARG A 124 6.12 2.39 -17.18
C ARG A 124 4.74 3.00 -17.32
N GLU A 125 3.77 2.38 -16.69
CA GLU A 125 2.39 2.83 -16.73
C GLU A 125 1.76 2.81 -15.34
N LEU A 126 0.98 3.85 -15.05
CA LEU A 126 0.05 3.85 -13.93
C LEU A 126 -1.24 3.18 -14.39
N VAL A 127 -1.48 1.96 -13.92
CA VAL A 127 -2.68 1.18 -14.23
C VAL A 127 -3.68 1.31 -13.08
N TYR A 128 -4.94 1.53 -13.43
CA TYR A 128 -6.04 1.74 -12.51
C TYR A 128 -7.10 0.65 -12.67
N PHE A 129 -7.54 0.13 -11.53
CA PHE A 129 -8.58 -0.88 -11.42
C PHE A 129 -9.73 -0.31 -10.63
N ARG A 130 -10.93 -0.36 -11.21
CA ARG A 130 -12.15 0.11 -10.58
C ARG A 130 -13.15 -1.01 -10.41
N SER A 131 -13.74 -1.09 -9.24
CA SER A 131 -14.99 -1.81 -9.02
C SER A 131 -16.07 -0.83 -8.58
N SER A 132 -17.28 -1.03 -9.09
CA SER A 132 -18.49 -0.31 -8.70
C SER A 132 -19.51 -1.18 -7.95
N ASP A 133 -19.17 -2.44 -7.67
CA ASP A 133 -20.03 -3.46 -7.04
C ASP A 133 -19.46 -3.99 -5.70
N GLY A 134 -18.71 -3.14 -5.00
CA GLY A 134 -18.03 -3.45 -3.74
C GLY A 134 -16.85 -4.41 -3.93
N GLY A 135 -16.30 -4.52 -5.12
CA GLY A 135 -15.24 -5.46 -5.46
C GLY A 135 -15.73 -6.90 -5.67
N ALA A 136 -16.97 -7.10 -6.12
CA ALA A 136 -17.42 -8.39 -6.61
C ALA A 136 -16.78 -8.70 -7.97
N SER A 137 -16.63 -7.67 -8.79
CA SER A 137 -15.92 -7.68 -10.07
C SER A 137 -15.19 -6.36 -10.28
N PHE A 138 -14.26 -6.34 -11.23
CA PHE A 138 -13.55 -5.13 -11.65
C PHE A 138 -13.82 -4.87 -13.13
N GLU A 139 -13.93 -3.60 -13.47
CA GLU A 139 -14.00 -3.11 -14.84
C GLU A 139 -12.68 -3.40 -15.59
N THR A 140 -12.68 -3.24 -16.92
CA THR A 140 -11.44 -3.34 -17.70
C THR A 140 -10.42 -2.33 -17.15
N PRO A 141 -9.18 -2.76 -16.83
CA PRO A 141 -8.16 -1.85 -16.30
C PRO A 141 -7.84 -0.72 -17.26
N GLU A 142 -7.67 0.50 -16.72
CA GLU A 142 -7.35 1.70 -17.49
C GLU A 142 -5.89 2.10 -17.26
N VAL A 143 -5.20 2.56 -18.31
CA VAL A 143 -3.87 3.18 -18.17
C VAL A 143 -4.07 4.68 -18.02
N LEU A 144 -3.85 5.21 -16.81
CA LEU A 144 -4.04 6.64 -16.52
C LEU A 144 -2.83 7.49 -16.92
N TYR A 145 -1.64 6.89 -16.96
CA TYR A 145 -0.41 7.58 -17.31
C TYR A 145 0.62 6.61 -17.89
N SER A 146 1.44 7.08 -18.83
CA SER A 146 2.51 6.29 -19.44
C SER A 146 3.74 7.15 -19.68
N THR A 147 4.92 6.62 -19.38
CA THR A 147 6.20 7.32 -19.53
C THR A 147 7.34 6.32 -19.77
N PRO A 148 8.43 6.72 -20.45
CA PRO A 148 9.66 5.93 -20.49
C PRO A 148 10.43 5.92 -19.15
N TYR A 149 10.01 6.72 -18.17
CA TYR A 149 10.68 6.90 -16.88
C TYR A 149 10.04 6.09 -15.76
N SER A 150 10.62 6.11 -14.57
CA SER A 150 10.07 5.36 -13.43
C SER A 150 8.82 6.02 -12.88
N ILE A 151 7.80 5.23 -12.53
CA ILE A 151 6.64 5.69 -11.76
C ILE A 151 6.66 4.99 -10.40
N TYR A 152 6.74 5.75 -9.31
CA TYR A 152 6.72 5.23 -7.94
C TYR A 152 6.06 6.21 -6.96
N ASN A 153 6.13 5.88 -5.66
CA ASN A 153 5.48 6.61 -4.58
C ASN A 153 3.99 6.80 -4.85
N LEU A 154 3.28 5.74 -5.21
CA LEU A 154 1.85 5.82 -5.44
C LEU A 154 1.11 6.04 -4.12
N HIS A 155 0.19 7.01 -4.10
CA HIS A 155 -0.79 7.22 -3.03
C HIS A 155 -2.17 7.42 -3.65
N ILE A 156 -3.20 6.79 -3.08
CA ILE A 156 -4.59 6.99 -3.48
C ILE A 156 -5.45 7.17 -2.25
N ASP A 157 -6.38 8.11 -2.30
CA ASP A 157 -7.46 8.24 -1.34
C ASP A 157 -8.79 8.47 -2.05
N ALA A 158 -9.89 8.05 -1.41
CA ALA A 158 -11.23 8.17 -1.94
C ALA A 158 -12.23 8.56 -0.85
N GLN A 159 -13.00 9.61 -1.09
CA GLN A 159 -14.06 10.08 -0.18
C GLN A 159 -15.25 10.59 -0.98
N GLY A 160 -16.43 10.00 -0.74
CA GLY A 160 -17.61 10.28 -1.55
C GLY A 160 -17.34 9.91 -3.01
N ASN A 161 -17.57 10.86 -3.93
CA ASN A 161 -17.29 10.72 -5.36
C ASN A 161 -15.86 11.07 -5.76
N LYS A 162 -15.03 11.53 -4.83
CA LYS A 162 -13.68 12.01 -5.12
C LYS A 162 -12.69 10.86 -5.04
N VAL A 163 -11.82 10.77 -6.04
CA VAL A 163 -10.62 9.93 -6.04
C VAL A 163 -9.43 10.82 -6.34
N ARG A 164 -8.37 10.70 -5.54
CA ARG A 164 -7.13 11.48 -5.71
C ARG A 164 -5.96 10.53 -5.69
N ILE A 165 -5.13 10.59 -6.74
CA ILE A 165 -3.93 9.77 -6.89
C ILE A 165 -2.74 10.70 -6.99
N PHE A 166 -1.77 10.53 -6.09
CA PHE A 166 -0.45 11.13 -6.25
C PHE A 166 0.54 10.09 -6.74
N MET A 167 1.43 10.52 -7.63
CA MET A 167 2.55 9.71 -8.11
C MET A 167 3.79 10.58 -8.31
N THR A 168 4.94 9.92 -8.25
CA THR A 168 6.23 10.49 -8.67
C THR A 168 6.65 9.86 -9.99
N GLU A 169 6.97 10.69 -10.97
CA GLU A 169 7.74 10.30 -12.15
C GLU A 169 9.21 10.67 -11.92
N ASP A 170 10.13 9.77 -12.26
CA ASP A 170 11.56 9.96 -12.04
C ASP A 170 12.39 9.57 -13.26
N CYS A 171 13.05 10.58 -13.83
CA CYS A 171 14.09 10.43 -14.82
C CYS A 171 15.46 10.69 -14.18
N HIS A 172 16.13 9.61 -13.77
CA HIS A 172 17.44 9.65 -13.10
C HIS A 172 18.55 10.38 -13.88
N PHE A 173 18.37 10.59 -15.18
CA PHE A 173 19.35 11.21 -16.08
C PHE A 173 18.87 12.55 -16.69
N CYS A 174 17.73 13.09 -16.24
CA CYS A 174 17.18 14.37 -16.69
C CYS A 174 17.41 15.49 -15.68
N VAL A 175 17.22 16.74 -16.11
CA VAL A 175 17.03 17.90 -15.22
C VAL A 175 15.82 18.69 -15.73
N PRO A 176 14.73 18.82 -14.97
CA PRO A 176 14.51 18.21 -13.64
C PRO A 176 14.50 16.67 -13.69
N ASN A 177 14.75 16.02 -12.56
CA ASN A 177 14.81 14.56 -12.48
C ASN A 177 13.56 13.93 -11.85
N LYS A 178 12.72 14.71 -11.16
CA LYS A 178 11.48 14.23 -10.55
C LYS A 178 10.30 15.18 -10.81
N TRP A 179 9.12 14.60 -10.97
CA TRP A 179 7.85 15.29 -11.13
C TRP A 179 6.77 14.70 -10.22
N LEU A 180 6.11 15.58 -9.48
CA LEU A 180 4.95 15.26 -8.65
C LEU A 180 3.68 15.50 -9.45
N TYR A 181 2.90 14.45 -9.69
CA TYR A 181 1.60 14.56 -10.35
C TYR A 181 0.45 14.25 -9.41
N LEU A 182 -0.65 14.97 -9.62
CA LEU A 182 -1.99 14.62 -9.13
C LEU A 182 -2.83 14.13 -10.31
N LEU A 183 -3.42 12.95 -10.19
CA LEU A 183 -4.56 12.55 -11.00
C LEU A 183 -5.82 12.64 -10.13
N LYS A 184 -6.80 13.42 -10.56
CA LYS A 184 -8.03 13.67 -9.80
C LYS A 184 -9.28 13.27 -10.58
N SER A 185 -10.22 12.68 -9.88
CA SER A 185 -11.55 12.34 -10.37
C SER A 185 -12.62 12.80 -9.38
N ASP A 186 -13.69 13.39 -9.89
CA ASP A 186 -14.87 13.78 -9.10
C ASP A 186 -16.13 12.97 -9.48
N ASP A 187 -15.94 11.81 -10.10
CA ASP A 187 -17.01 10.95 -10.63
C ASP A 187 -16.81 9.46 -10.27
N ASN A 188 -16.33 9.20 -9.05
CA ASN A 188 -15.98 7.86 -8.56
C ASN A 188 -14.95 7.16 -9.46
N GLY A 189 -13.96 7.92 -9.95
CA GLY A 189 -12.90 7.41 -10.81
C GLY A 189 -13.39 6.91 -12.17
N ALA A 190 -14.44 7.51 -12.75
CA ALA A 190 -14.83 7.24 -14.13
C ALA A 190 -13.96 8.01 -15.12
N ASN A 191 -13.55 9.24 -14.77
CA ASN A 191 -12.65 10.06 -15.57
C ASN A 191 -11.60 10.70 -14.65
N PHE A 192 -10.37 10.82 -15.15
CA PHE A 192 -9.27 11.49 -14.45
C PHE A 192 -8.74 12.67 -15.24
N GLU A 193 -8.47 13.76 -14.52
CA GLU A 193 -7.63 14.86 -14.99
C GLU A 193 -6.25 14.75 -14.33
N THR A 194 -5.20 14.81 -15.14
CA THR A 194 -3.80 14.77 -14.68
C THR A 194 -3.23 16.18 -14.61
N LYS A 195 -2.58 16.50 -13.49
CA LYS A 195 -2.00 17.81 -13.22
C LYS A 195 -0.59 17.66 -12.64
N LEU A 196 0.37 18.38 -13.22
CA LEU A 196 1.70 18.55 -12.65
C LEU A 196 1.63 19.53 -11.47
N ILE A 197 2.19 19.13 -10.33
CA ILE A 197 2.12 19.89 -9.07
C ILE A 197 3.46 20.54 -8.74
N LYS A 198 4.56 19.79 -8.83
CA LYS A 198 5.91 20.25 -8.49
C LYS A 198 6.93 19.54 -9.39
N GLU A 199 7.94 20.29 -9.82
CA GLU A 199 9.15 19.75 -10.44
C GLU A 199 10.28 19.86 -9.43
N ASP A 200 11.15 18.86 -9.40
CA ASP A 200 12.33 18.85 -8.57
C ASP A 200 13.57 18.58 -9.42
N ALA A 201 14.43 19.60 -9.52
CA ALA A 201 15.66 19.54 -10.28
C ALA A 201 16.83 18.90 -9.51
N ASN A 202 16.72 18.84 -8.19
CA ASN A 202 17.78 18.35 -7.31
C ASN A 202 17.52 16.91 -6.83
N GLY A 203 16.31 16.40 -7.05
CA GLY A 203 15.89 15.07 -6.63
C GLY A 203 15.77 14.90 -5.12
N THR A 204 15.60 16.01 -4.39
CA THR A 204 15.45 16.07 -2.93
C THR A 204 14.15 15.44 -2.44
N PHE A 205 13.09 15.46 -3.26
CA PHE A 205 11.82 14.83 -2.96
C PHE A 205 11.99 13.32 -2.75
N SER A 206 11.68 12.80 -1.55
CA SER A 206 12.00 11.41 -1.19
C SER A 206 10.78 10.49 -1.20
N ASP A 207 9.83 10.68 -0.29
CA ASP A 207 8.74 9.71 -0.06
C ASP A 207 7.41 10.38 0.31
N PHE A 208 6.30 9.95 -0.31
CA PHE A 208 4.97 10.21 0.24
C PHE A 208 4.70 9.28 1.42
N THR A 209 4.11 9.83 2.47
CA THR A 209 3.91 9.11 3.74
C THR A 209 2.45 8.99 4.13
N GLY A 210 1.59 9.85 3.59
CA GLY A 210 0.15 9.75 3.73
C GLY A 210 -0.60 10.72 2.82
N LEU A 211 -1.83 10.38 2.48
CA LEU A 211 -2.75 11.17 1.68
C LEU A 211 -4.13 11.10 2.34
N THR A 212 -4.81 12.24 2.50
CA THR A 212 -6.20 12.24 2.96
C THR A 212 -7.03 13.35 2.32
N ILE A 213 -8.29 13.04 2.04
CA ILE A 213 -9.34 13.96 1.63
C ILE A 213 -10.20 14.32 2.85
N ALA A 214 -10.37 15.62 3.11
CA ALA A 214 -11.26 16.14 4.15
C ALA A 214 -12.28 17.11 3.51
N GLY A 215 -13.42 16.57 3.09
CA GLY A 215 -14.47 17.32 2.41
C GLY A 215 -14.03 17.81 1.03
N GLN A 216 -13.68 19.11 0.93
CA GLN A 216 -13.10 19.68 -0.29
C GLN A 216 -11.58 19.76 -0.26
N ASN A 217 -10.98 19.59 0.91
CA ASN A 217 -9.56 19.75 1.09
C ASN A 217 -8.82 18.45 0.80
N LEU A 218 -7.59 18.59 0.31
CA LEU A 218 -6.67 17.50 0.02
C LEU A 218 -5.36 17.76 0.75
N TYR A 219 -4.83 16.74 1.42
CA TYR A 219 -3.59 16.85 2.18
C TYR A 219 -2.68 15.67 1.85
N LEU A 220 -1.47 15.97 1.39
CA LEU A 220 -0.41 15.01 1.16
C LEU A 220 0.74 15.30 2.13
N LEU A 221 1.14 14.29 2.90
CA LEU A 221 2.40 14.32 3.65
C LEU A 221 3.51 13.72 2.82
N TYR A 222 4.64 14.41 2.78
CA TYR A 222 5.81 13.92 2.09
C TYR A 222 7.11 14.38 2.75
N LEU A 223 8.20 13.65 2.52
CA LEU A 223 9.52 13.97 3.01
C LEU A 223 10.36 14.60 1.90
N GLU A 224 11.13 15.62 2.26
CA GLU A 224 12.13 16.26 1.39
C GLU A 224 13.52 16.16 2.04
N SER A 225 14.49 15.60 1.30
CA SER A 225 15.89 15.50 1.72
C SER A 225 16.55 16.86 1.63
N ILE A 226 16.96 17.43 2.76
CA ILE A 226 17.62 18.75 2.82
C ILE A 226 19.14 18.65 3.03
N GLY A 227 19.65 17.44 3.23
CA GLY A 227 21.07 17.18 3.39
C GLY A 227 21.50 15.87 2.74
N TYR A 228 22.58 15.30 3.25
CA TYR A 228 23.02 13.99 2.81
C TYR A 228 22.02 12.94 3.33
N TRP A 229 21.36 12.22 2.44
CA TRP A 229 20.28 11.28 2.78
C TRP A 229 20.66 10.26 3.88
N ALA A 230 21.94 9.86 3.97
CA ALA A 230 22.41 8.92 4.99
C ALA A 230 22.51 9.54 6.40
N ASN A 231 22.44 10.86 6.51
CA ASN A 231 22.36 11.59 7.78
C ASN A 231 20.91 11.79 8.26
N TYR A 232 19.93 11.37 7.45
CA TYR A 232 18.50 11.53 7.75
C TYR A 232 18.06 12.99 7.94
N ASP A 233 18.69 13.88 7.19
CA ASP A 233 18.32 15.30 7.12
C ASP A 233 17.08 15.43 6.22
N PHE A 234 15.89 15.28 6.81
CA PHE A 234 14.60 15.34 6.14
C PHE A 234 13.63 16.32 6.79
N GLU A 235 13.08 17.21 5.96
CA GLU A 235 11.90 17.99 6.29
C GLU A 235 10.64 17.16 6.04
N LEU A 236 9.66 17.27 6.94
CA LEU A 236 8.31 16.78 6.70
C LEU A 236 7.46 17.92 6.19
N HIS A 237 6.92 17.75 4.99
CA HIS A 237 6.06 18.70 4.33
C HIS A 237 4.60 18.27 4.41
N LEU A 238 3.73 19.27 4.54
CA LEU A 238 2.30 19.16 4.30
C LEU A 238 1.97 19.96 3.05
N LEU A 239 1.68 19.25 1.97
CA LEU A 239 1.12 19.83 0.77
C LEU A 239 -0.41 19.83 0.90
N SER A 240 -1.00 21.01 1.01
CA SER A 240 -2.43 21.20 1.24
C SER A 240 -3.10 21.90 0.06
N SER A 241 -4.31 21.47 -0.28
CA SER A 241 -5.15 22.14 -1.27
C SER A 241 -6.56 22.34 -0.70
N PRO A 242 -7.06 23.59 -0.63
CA PRO A 242 -8.40 23.88 -0.11
C PRO A 242 -9.51 23.71 -1.16
N ASP A 243 -9.16 23.40 -2.39
CA ASP A 243 -10.03 23.44 -3.57
C ASP A 243 -9.98 22.14 -4.38
N GLY A 244 -9.74 21.01 -3.71
CA GLY A 244 -9.82 19.68 -4.30
C GLY A 244 -8.69 19.33 -5.27
N GLY A 245 -7.58 20.07 -5.23
CA GLY A 245 -6.40 19.88 -6.06
C GLY A 245 -6.16 20.98 -7.10
N GLU A 246 -6.83 22.14 -7.01
CA GLU A 246 -6.58 23.25 -7.94
C GLU A 246 -5.37 24.08 -7.55
N ASN A 247 -5.26 24.46 -6.29
CA ASN A 247 -4.14 25.24 -5.79
C ASN A 247 -3.54 24.54 -4.57
N PHE A 248 -2.22 24.64 -4.45
CA PHE A 248 -1.48 23.98 -3.39
C PHE A 248 -0.65 24.97 -2.58
N ILE A 249 -0.63 24.72 -1.27
CA ILE A 249 0.24 25.39 -0.31
C ILE A 249 1.13 24.31 0.29
N ASP A 250 2.44 24.48 0.14
CA ASP A 250 3.47 23.60 0.66
C ASP A 250 4.08 24.22 1.93
N GLN A 251 4.13 23.45 3.02
CA GLN A 251 4.62 23.93 4.31
C GLN A 251 5.44 22.84 5.00
N VAL A 252 6.62 23.20 5.50
CA VAL A 252 7.36 22.36 6.45
C VAL A 252 6.59 22.34 7.78
N ILE A 253 6.34 21.14 8.29
CA ILE A 253 5.64 20.91 9.56
C ILE A 253 6.48 20.25 10.64
N SER A 254 7.66 19.73 10.29
CA SER A 254 8.65 19.25 11.26
C SER A 254 9.35 20.41 11.98
N GLU A 255 9.82 20.16 13.21
CA GLU A 255 10.68 21.08 13.95
C GLU A 255 12.15 20.83 13.64
N PRO A 256 13.03 21.86 13.66
CA PRO A 256 14.45 21.68 13.50
C PRO A 256 15.09 21.18 14.81
N ALA A 257 16.11 20.35 14.67
CA ALA A 257 16.95 19.91 15.76
C ALA A 257 17.97 20.99 16.16
N MET A 258 18.82 20.73 17.16
CA MET A 258 19.81 21.70 17.66
C MET A 258 20.79 22.17 16.57
N SER A 259 21.03 21.33 15.57
CA SER A 259 21.87 21.63 14.39
C SER A 259 21.22 22.62 13.42
N GLY A 260 19.93 22.91 13.57
CA GLY A 260 19.10 23.61 12.59
C GLY A 260 18.59 22.71 11.45
N GLN A 261 19.00 21.43 11.40
CA GLN A 261 18.50 20.46 10.44
C GLN A 261 17.22 19.80 10.93
N HIS A 262 16.37 19.35 10.02
CA HIS A 262 15.18 18.57 10.35
C HIS A 262 15.48 17.08 10.28
N HIS A 263 15.00 16.34 11.29
CA HIS A 263 15.09 14.89 11.33
C HIS A 263 13.69 14.34 11.57
N ALA A 264 12.78 14.54 10.63
CA ALA A 264 11.39 14.08 10.72
C ALA A 264 11.23 12.55 10.57
N PHE A 265 12.32 11.81 10.78
CA PHE A 265 12.44 10.38 10.61
C PHE A 265 13.70 9.85 11.33
N PRO A 266 13.60 9.29 12.56
CA PRO A 266 14.79 9.01 13.36
C PRO A 266 15.50 7.67 13.05
N LEU A 267 14.98 6.80 12.17
CA LEU A 267 15.53 5.45 11.94
C LEU A 267 15.34 4.96 10.49
N HIS A 268 16.31 4.22 9.94
CA HIS A 268 16.52 3.79 8.54
C HIS A 268 15.42 2.89 7.89
N ASP A 269 14.13 3.08 8.16
CA ASP A 269 13.14 2.08 7.79
C ASP A 269 11.81 2.63 7.26
N SER A 270 11.88 3.49 6.24
CA SER A 270 10.69 4.00 5.56
C SER A 270 9.92 2.88 4.86
N ASN A 271 10.60 1.77 4.57
CA ASN A 271 10.04 0.58 3.97
C ASN A 271 9.24 -0.30 4.94
N ASN A 272 9.49 -0.24 6.26
CA ASN A 272 8.75 -1.03 7.26
C ASN A 272 7.64 -0.25 7.99
N GLY A 273 7.21 0.90 7.45
CA GLY A 273 5.93 1.50 7.83
C GLY A 273 5.96 2.49 9.00
N TYR A 274 7.14 2.83 9.55
CA TYR A 274 7.36 3.85 10.59
C TYR A 274 7.26 5.30 10.09
N ASN A 275 6.55 5.52 8.99
CA ASN A 275 6.42 6.81 8.33
C ASN A 275 5.44 7.73 9.07
N PRO A 276 5.59 9.06 8.94
CA PRO A 276 4.55 10.03 9.25
C PRO A 276 3.17 9.57 8.75
N LYS A 277 2.12 9.82 9.52
CA LYS A 277 0.74 9.45 9.18
C LYS A 277 -0.14 10.69 9.20
N ILE A 278 -1.13 10.70 8.31
CA ILE A 278 -2.17 11.72 8.29
C ILE A 278 -3.54 11.05 8.35
N ALA A 279 -4.47 11.68 9.08
CA ALA A 279 -5.86 11.25 9.15
C ALA A 279 -6.77 12.48 9.22
N ALA A 280 -7.99 12.32 8.76
CA ALA A 280 -9.02 13.35 8.82
C ALA A 280 -10.30 12.84 9.47
N ASP A 281 -11.01 13.76 10.12
CA ASP A 281 -12.35 13.56 10.66
C ASP A 281 -13.15 14.85 10.44
N GLY A 282 -14.23 14.76 9.64
CA GLY A 282 -14.91 15.91 9.10
C GLY A 282 -13.96 16.83 8.31
N ASN A 283 -13.87 18.10 8.74
CA ASN A 283 -12.98 19.11 8.14
C ASN A 283 -11.65 19.28 8.89
N ARG A 284 -11.39 18.44 9.90
CA ARG A 284 -10.16 18.51 10.69
C ARG A 284 -9.18 17.45 10.21
N VAL A 285 -7.90 17.80 10.25
CA VAL A 285 -6.81 16.92 9.83
C VAL A 285 -5.72 16.89 10.89
N TRP A 286 -5.12 15.71 11.09
CA TRP A 286 -4.05 15.47 12.04
C TRP A 286 -2.90 14.75 11.34
N ALA A 287 -1.69 15.25 11.55
CA ALA A 287 -0.45 14.59 11.18
C ALA A 287 0.28 14.13 12.46
N VAL A 288 0.79 12.90 12.46
CA VAL A 288 1.62 12.36 13.55
C VAL A 288 2.91 11.79 12.97
N TRP A 289 4.04 12.08 13.60
CA TRP A 289 5.34 11.58 13.17
C TRP A 289 6.31 11.46 14.34
N SER A 290 7.37 10.68 14.15
CA SER A 290 8.53 10.67 15.05
C SER A 290 9.64 11.52 14.44
N GLY A 291 10.37 12.28 15.25
CA GLY A 291 11.52 13.06 14.79
C GLY A 291 12.39 13.53 15.95
N TRP A 292 13.42 14.34 15.68
CA TRP A 292 14.20 14.99 16.74
C TRP A 292 13.58 16.35 17.09
N ASP A 293 13.53 16.66 18.39
CA ASP A 293 13.24 18.01 18.86
C ASP A 293 14.48 18.91 18.87
N GLU A 294 14.30 20.16 19.29
CA GLU A 294 15.34 21.19 19.40
C GLU A 294 16.53 20.81 20.31
N THR A 295 16.39 19.73 21.10
CA THR A 295 17.44 19.19 21.98
C THR A 295 18.11 17.93 21.45
N ASN A 296 17.81 17.53 20.20
CA ASN A 296 18.20 16.26 19.59
C ASN A 296 17.60 15.02 20.28
N THR A 297 16.46 15.17 20.94
CA THR A 297 15.77 14.04 21.59
C THR A 297 14.75 13.43 20.62
N PRO A 298 14.76 12.09 20.38
CA PRO A 298 13.71 11.42 19.62
C PRO A 298 12.34 11.58 20.30
N THR A 299 11.41 12.22 19.60
CA THR A 299 10.12 12.66 20.10
C THR A 299 9.02 12.33 19.10
N VAL A 300 7.80 12.05 19.59
CA VAL A 300 6.61 11.89 18.75
C VAL A 300 5.83 13.21 18.75
N PHE A 301 5.59 13.75 17.57
CA PHE A 301 4.88 15.00 17.36
C PHE A 301 3.49 14.72 16.80
N VAL A 302 2.55 15.60 17.16
CA VAL A 302 1.25 15.69 16.52
C VAL A 302 0.99 17.14 16.14
N ARG A 303 0.48 17.36 14.93
CA ARG A 303 -0.01 18.66 14.48
C ARG A 303 -1.41 18.49 13.92
N HIS A 304 -2.28 19.46 14.18
CA HIS A 304 -3.63 19.45 13.66
C HIS A 304 -3.98 20.78 12.99
N SER A 305 -4.96 20.75 12.09
CA SER A 305 -5.56 21.97 11.56
C SER A 305 -6.09 22.83 12.72
N PRO A 306 -5.95 24.17 12.67
CA PRO A 306 -6.50 25.06 13.69
C PRO A 306 -7.99 24.76 13.93
N ASP A 307 -8.45 24.93 15.17
CA ASP A 307 -9.90 24.98 15.43
C ASP A 307 -10.49 26.18 14.69
N ALA A 308 -11.55 25.93 13.92
CA ALA A 308 -12.31 26.94 13.19
C ALA A 308 -13.11 27.84 14.14
#